data_AF-A0A1H8TRZ4-F1
#
_entry.id   AF-A0A1H8TRZ4-F1
#
_cell.length_a   1.000
_cell.length_b   1.000
_cell.length_c   1.000
_cell.angle_alpha   90.00
_cell.angle_beta   90.00
_cell.angle_gamma   90.00
#
_symmetry.space_group_name_H-M   'P 1'
#
loop_
_entity.id
_entity.type
_entity.pdbx_description
1 polymer ?
#
loop_
_entity_poly.entity_id
_entity_poly.type
_entity_poly.pdbx_seq_one_letter_code
_entity_poly.pdbx_strand_id
1 'polypeptide(L)' 'MRERGDLRPDADPVAPTHLLAAAFQEGMLLEQAADDTTPLGDAMNGVLDYIASFATHSC' A
#
# COMPACT_ATOMS: atom_id res chain seq x y z
N MET A 1 3.36 -12.15 5.73
CA MET A 1 3.75 -12.18 4.30
C MET A 1 5.15 -12.76 4.12
N ARG A 2 6.17 -12.25 4.83
CA ARG A 2 7.54 -12.77 4.75
C ARG A 2 7.70 -14.23 5.19
N GLU A 3 7.19 -14.63 6.36
CA GLU A 3 7.27 -16.02 6.85
C GLU A 3 6.43 -17.03 6.04
N ARG A 4 5.46 -16.52 5.26
CA ARG A 4 4.62 -17.32 4.35
C ARG A 4 5.20 -17.44 2.93
N GLY A 5 6.31 -16.74 2.64
CA GLY A 5 6.93 -16.72 1.32
C GLY A 5 6.29 -15.77 0.30
N ASP A 6 5.30 -14.95 0.72
CA ASP A 6 4.59 -14.02 -0.17
C ASP A 6 5.43 -12.75 -0.48
N LEU A 7 6.44 -12.47 0.35
CA LEU A 7 7.31 -11.30 0.25
C LEU A 7 8.75 -11.74 0.05
N ARG A 8 9.50 -11.04 -0.79
CA ARG A 8 10.92 -11.32 -1.05
C ARG A 8 11.72 -11.37 0.27
N PRO A 9 12.71 -12.27 0.42
CA PRO A 9 13.44 -12.46 1.68
C PRO A 9 14.30 -11.26 2.12
N ASP A 10 14.39 -10.19 1.36
CA ASP A 10 15.02 -8.93 1.73
C ASP A 10 14.01 -7.79 1.99
N ALA A 11 12.73 -7.97 1.67
CA ALA A 11 11.70 -6.95 1.85
C ALA A 11 11.27 -6.79 3.32
N ASP A 12 11.49 -5.61 3.91
CA ASP A 12 11.09 -5.30 5.29
C ASP A 12 9.56 -5.37 5.43
N PRO A 13 9.01 -6.28 6.28
CA PRO A 13 7.57 -6.43 6.46
C PRO A 13 6.91 -5.30 7.27
N VAL A 14 7.68 -4.43 7.95
CA VAL A 14 7.14 -3.28 8.70
C VAL A 14 6.88 -2.09 7.77
N ALA A 15 7.68 -1.93 6.72
CA ALA A 15 7.52 -0.85 5.74
C ALA A 15 6.13 -0.82 5.04
N PRO A 16 5.53 -1.95 4.62
CA PRO A 16 4.19 -2.00 4.03
C PRO A 16 3.10 -1.44 4.96
N THR A 17 3.18 -1.70 6.26
CA THR A 17 2.14 -1.27 7.22
C THR A 17 2.15 0.25 7.40
N HIS A 18 3.34 0.86 7.48
CA HIS A 18 3.46 2.32 7.56
C HIS A 18 3.01 2.99 6.26
N LEU A 19 3.34 2.41 5.11
CA LEU A 19 2.91 2.90 3.81
C LEU A 19 1.39 2.87 3.66
N LEU A 20 0.75 1.77 4.08
CA LEU A 20 -0.71 1.65 4.06
C LEU A 20 -1.37 2.70 4.96
N ALA A 21 -0.85 2.89 6.17
CA ALA A 21 -1.38 3.85 7.13
C ALA A 21 -1.25 5.29 6.62
N ALA A 22 -0.09 5.65 6.04
CA ALA A 22 0.14 6.97 5.46
C ALA A 22 -0.79 7.23 4.26
N ALA A 23 -0.88 6.29 3.31
CA ALA A 23 -1.75 6.43 2.15
C ALA A 23 -3.23 6.54 2.54
N PHE A 24 -3.67 5.85 3.59
CA PHE A 24 -5.04 5.96 4.11
C PHE A 24 -5.27 7.33 4.75
N GLN A 25 -4.36 7.78 5.62
CA GLN A 25 -4.47 9.06 6.32
C GLN A 25 -4.48 10.25 5.36
N GLU A 26 -3.59 10.25 4.37
CA GLU A 26 -3.51 11.32 3.38
C GLU A 26 -4.68 11.26 2.38
N GLY A 27 -5.07 10.06 1.93
CA GLY A 27 -6.22 9.86 1.06
C GLY A 27 -7.52 10.37 1.68
N MET A 28 -7.75 10.08 2.97
CA MET A 28 -8.93 10.56 3.71
C MET A 28 -8.96 12.10 3.83
N LEU A 29 -7.80 12.73 3.97
CA LEU A 29 -7.70 14.18 4.07
C LEU A 29 -8.09 14.85 2.74
N LEU A 30 -7.59 14.32 1.62
CA LEU A 30 -7.96 14.81 0.29
C LEU A 30 -9.43 14.55 -0.02
N GLU A 31 -9.97 13.40 0.36
CA GLU A 31 -11.38 13.09 0.16
C GLU A 31 -12.29 14.13 0.84
N GLN A 32 -12.00 14.46 2.10
CA GLN A 32 -12.77 15.47 2.84
C GLN A 32 -12.58 16.89 2.28
N ALA A 33 -11.38 17.21 1.78
CA ALA A 33 -11.11 18.53 1.21
C ALA A 33 -11.78 18.74 -0.16
N ALA A 34 -11.93 17.67 -0.94
CA ALA A 34 -12.47 17.70 -2.29
C ALA A 34 -13.96 17.32 -2.35
N ASP A 35 -14.53 16.73 -1.29
CA ASP A 35 -15.85 16.07 -1.29
C ASP A 35 -15.94 15.00 -2.40
N ASP A 36 -14.84 14.27 -2.59
CA ASP A 36 -14.65 13.27 -3.65
C ASP A 36 -13.88 12.08 -3.10
N THR A 37 -14.38 10.86 -3.28
CA THR A 37 -13.76 9.62 -2.78
C THR A 37 -12.62 9.10 -3.67
N THR A 38 -12.46 9.65 -4.88
CA THR A 38 -11.44 9.26 -5.86
C THR A 38 -10.01 9.32 -5.28
N PRO A 39 -9.58 10.36 -4.55
CA PRO A 39 -8.21 10.47 -4.02
C PRO A 39 -7.82 9.35 -3.05
N LEU A 40 -8.76 8.89 -2.20
CA LEU A 40 -8.50 7.79 -1.29
C LEU A 40 -8.34 6.47 -2.06
N GLY A 41 -9.18 6.25 -3.08
CA GLY A 41 -9.09 5.09 -3.98
C GLY A 41 -7.74 5.05 -4.72
N ASP A 42 -7.32 6.17 -5.29
CA ASP A 42 -6.06 6.28 -6.03
C ASP A 42 -4.84 6.06 -5.12
N ALA A 43 -4.84 6.62 -3.91
CA ALA A 43 -3.76 6.44 -2.94
C ALA A 43 -3.63 4.97 -2.49
N MET A 44 -4.76 4.29 -2.25
CA MET A 44 -4.78 2.87 -1.87
C MET A 44 -4.33 1.96 -3.02
N ASN A 45 -4.81 2.19 -4.23
CA ASN A 45 -4.40 1.39 -5.39
C ASN A 45 -2.90 1.57 -5.66
N GLY A 46 -2.39 2.80 -5.61
CA GLY A 46 -0.96 3.08 -5.82
C GLY A 46 -0.06 2.42 -4.77
N VAL A 47 -0.45 2.41 -3.49
CA VAL A 47 0.35 1.75 -2.45
C VAL A 47 0.32 0.23 -2.57
N LEU A 48 -0.81 -0.34 -3.01
CA LEU A 48 -0.93 -1.77 -3.27
C LEU A 48 -0.08 -2.20 -4.46
N ASP A 49 -0.07 -1.43 -5.55
CA ASP A 49 0.79 -1.66 -6.70
C ASP A 49 2.28 -1.59 -6.31
N TYR A 50 2.63 -0.62 -5.46
CA TYR A 50 3.98 -0.51 -4.92
C TYR A 50 4.36 -1.73 -4.07
N ILE A 51 3.49 -2.19 -3.16
CA ILE A 51 3.72 -3.39 -2.35
C ILE A 51 3.83 -4.63 -3.25
N ALA A 52 2.96 -4.75 -4.25
CA ALA A 52 2.95 -5.85 -5.20
C ALA A 52 4.25 -5.94 -6.02
N SER A 53 4.94 -4.82 -6.25
CA SER A 53 6.26 -4.82 -6.90
C SER A 53 7.35 -5.58 -6.12
N PHE A 54 7.15 -5.82 -4.82
CA PHE A 54 8.04 -6.62 -3.97
C PHE A 54 7.61 -8.08 -3.83
N ALA A 55 6.44 -8.45 -4.38
CA ALA A 55 6.00 -9.83 -4.39
C ALA A 55 6.94 -10.67 -5.26
N THR A 56 7.32 -11.83 -4.77
CA THR A 56 8.05 -12.80 -5.58
C THR A 56 7.08 -13.42 -6.59
N HIS A 57 7.42 -13.38 -7.88
CA HIS A 57 6.71 -14.16 -8.89
C HIS A 57 6.83 -15.65 -8.52
N SER A 58 5.78 -16.22 -7.94
CA SER A 58 5.62 -17.66 -7.85
C SER A 58 5.39 -18.19 -9.27
N CYS A 59 6.27 -19.06 -9.75
CA CYS A 59 6.05 -19.87 -10.96
C CYS A 59 4.96 -20.91 -10.69
#